data_AF-A0A372QL59-F1
#
_entry.id   AF-A0A372QL59-F1
#
_cell.length_a   1.000
_cell.length_b   1.000
_cell.length_c   1.000
_cell.angle_alpha   90.00
_cell.angle_beta   90.00
_cell.angle_gamma   90.00
#
_symmetry.space_group_name_H-M   'P 1'
#
loop_
_entity.id
_entity.type
_entity.pdbx_description
1 polymer ?
#
loop_
_entity_poly.entity_id
_entity_poly.type
_entity_poly.pdbx_seq_one_letter_code
_entity_poly.pdbx_strand_id
1 'polypeptide(L)'
;MRKISYVSNSDSTLSQSNKVISLPQISDIGRFPLVTTEQQNLDFLRCKESFIFSFNYDDNDVNVNEIKFTKSDVKDSNYGIGLLVSNSTGPRFGNGDLIMSGNNFRTDKMCSCNQTSYQKPIIESNDKFSVDEYEVFQIISKPIIRKPFILTNN
;
A
#
# COMPACT_ATOMS: atom_id res chain seq x y z
N MET A 1 -18.76 0.45 -23.80
CA MET A 1 -17.44 0.46 -23.13
C MET A 1 -16.73 1.76 -23.51
N ARG A 2 -16.67 2.76 -22.62
CA ARG A 2 -16.09 4.07 -22.94
C ARG A 2 -14.57 4.02 -22.73
N LYS A 3 -13.83 4.37 -23.78
CA LYS A 3 -12.37 4.41 -23.82
C LYS A 3 -11.94 5.81 -23.37
N ILE A 4 -11.24 5.91 -22.25
CA ILE A 4 -10.64 7.17 -21.81
C ILE A 4 -9.22 7.22 -22.37
N SER A 5 -8.91 8.25 -23.14
CA SER A 5 -7.60 8.50 -23.73
C SER A 5 -6.92 9.62 -22.95
N TYR A 6 -5.73 9.35 -22.39
CA TYR A 6 -4.90 10.38 -21.79
C TYR A 6 -3.92 10.93 -22.82
N VAL A 7 -3.84 12.26 -22.92
CA VAL A 7 -2.83 12.99 -23.70
C VAL A 7 -1.95 13.73 -22.70
N SER A 8 -0.66 13.41 -22.65
CA SER A 8 0.33 14.12 -21.84
C SER A 8 1.17 15.03 -22.73
N ASN A 9 1.14 16.33 -22.49
CA ASN A 9 2.06 17.29 -23.12
C ASN A 9 3.29 17.52 -22.23
N SER A 10 4.43 17.15 -22.83
CA SER A 10 5.80 17.68 -22.80
C SER A 10 6.48 18.10 -21.48
N ASP A 11 7.62 17.42 -21.27
CA ASP A 11 8.96 17.93 -20.93
C ASP A 11 9.19 18.70 -19.63
N SER A 12 9.72 17.96 -18.65
CA SER A 12 10.85 18.42 -17.86
C SER A 12 11.75 17.24 -17.53
N THR A 13 12.98 17.27 -18.05
CA THR A 13 14.05 16.32 -17.76
C THR A 13 14.47 16.42 -16.30
N LEU A 14 14.07 15.44 -15.48
CA LEU A 14 14.81 15.08 -14.27
C LEU A 14 14.75 13.55 -14.15
N SER A 15 15.90 12.91 -14.31
CA SER A 15 16.09 11.47 -14.11
C SER A 15 15.95 11.16 -12.62
N GLN A 16 14.72 11.12 -12.12
CA GLN A 16 14.41 10.46 -10.86
C GLN A 16 14.02 9.03 -11.22
N SER A 17 14.86 8.06 -10.86
CA SER A 17 14.50 6.66 -10.98
C SER A 17 13.21 6.42 -10.18
N ASN A 18 12.13 6.09 -10.87
CA ASN A 18 10.88 5.66 -10.24
C ASN A 18 11.17 4.33 -9.52
N LYS A 19 11.59 4.42 -8.26
CA LYS A 19 11.84 3.24 -7.42
C LYS A 19 10.48 2.71 -7.01
N VAL A 20 10.06 1.61 -7.63
CA VAL A 20 8.88 0.86 -7.21
C VAL A 20 9.16 0.35 -5.80
N ILE A 21 8.43 0.87 -4.80
CA ILE A 21 8.48 0.35 -3.43
C ILE A 21 7.49 -0.81 -3.39
N SER A 22 7.97 -2.01 -3.75
CA SER A 22 7.26 -3.25 -3.44
C SER A 22 7.24 -3.43 -1.92
N LEU A 23 6.15 -3.97 -1.38
CA LEU A 23 6.16 -4.56 -0.03
C LEU A 23 7.39 -5.49 0.06
N PRO A 24 8.16 -5.43 1.16
CA PRO A 24 9.33 -6.28 1.31
C PRO A 24 8.93 -7.72 1.02
N GLN A 25 9.61 -8.35 0.06
CA GLN A 25 9.39 -9.77 -0.18
C GLN A 25 9.83 -10.51 1.08
N ILE A 26 9.20 -11.65 1.40
CA ILE A 26 9.60 -12.49 2.55
C ILE A 26 11.11 -12.84 2.47
N SER A 27 11.68 -12.91 1.26
CA SER A 27 13.12 -13.10 1.02
C SER A 27 14.00 -11.90 1.37
N ASP A 28 13.47 -10.67 1.37
CA ASP A 28 14.23 -9.45 1.68
C ASP A 28 14.44 -9.27 3.20
N ILE A 29 13.71 -10.02 4.01
CA ILE A 29 13.83 -10.06 5.48
C ILE A 29 15.16 -10.72 5.90
N GLY A 30 15.77 -11.53 5.02
CA GLY A 30 17.05 -12.21 5.29
C GLY A 30 18.29 -11.31 5.38
N ARG A 31 18.14 -9.98 5.21
CA ARG A 31 19.27 -9.02 5.30
C ARG A 31 19.33 -8.26 6.63
N PHE A 32 18.34 -8.40 7.49
CA PHE A 32 18.38 -7.85 8.85
C PHE A 32 18.81 -8.96 9.81
N PRO A 33 19.77 -8.70 10.74
CA PRO A 33 20.19 -9.72 11.69
C PRO A 33 18.98 -10.16 12.51
N LEU A 34 18.58 -11.42 12.31
CA LEU A 34 17.53 -12.09 13.05
C LEU A 34 18.05 -12.34 14.47
N VAL A 35 17.89 -11.35 15.36
CA VAL A 35 18.06 -11.56 16.80
C VAL A 35 16.72 -12.04 17.34
N THR A 36 16.57 -13.36 17.42
CA THR A 36 15.51 -14.01 18.19
C THR A 36 15.89 -13.92 19.66
N THR A 37 15.28 -13.02 20.41
CA THR A 37 14.92 -13.16 21.83
C THR A 37 14.26 -11.87 22.33
N GLU A 38 12.98 -11.98 22.66
CA GLU A 38 12.21 -11.12 23.58
C GLU A 38 12.24 -9.59 23.37
N GLN A 39 11.47 -9.13 22.38
CA GLN A 39 10.51 -8.01 22.44
C GLN A 39 9.90 -7.93 21.04
N GLN A 40 8.58 -7.80 20.91
CA GLN A 40 7.95 -7.54 19.60
C GLN A 40 8.31 -6.11 19.16
N ASN A 41 9.48 -5.94 18.55
CA ASN A 41 9.90 -4.65 18.03
C ASN A 41 9.13 -4.41 16.73
N LEU A 42 8.16 -3.51 16.84
CA LEU A 42 7.45 -2.99 15.69
C LEU A 42 8.34 -1.95 15.03
N ASP A 43 8.91 -2.32 13.88
CA ASP A 43 9.71 -1.43 13.06
C ASP A 43 8.86 -0.81 11.95
N PHE A 44 9.38 0.24 11.33
CA PHE A 44 8.73 0.94 10.25
C PHE A 44 9.69 1.26 9.12
N LEU A 45 9.25 1.03 7.90
CA LEU A 45 9.90 1.57 6.72
C LEU A 45 9.52 3.04 6.57
N ARG A 46 10.56 3.87 6.44
CA ARG A 46 10.38 5.25 6.03
C ARG A 46 9.88 5.32 4.60
N CYS A 47 8.67 5.80 4.39
CA CYS A 47 8.05 5.86 3.06
C CYS A 47 7.12 7.07 2.99
N LYS A 48 7.42 8.03 2.12
CA LYS A 48 6.58 9.22 1.92
C LYS A 48 5.61 9.05 0.76
N GLU A 49 5.92 8.15 -0.17
CA GLU A 49 5.10 7.85 -1.34
C GLU A 49 3.94 6.90 -1.03
N SER A 50 3.92 6.27 0.15
CA SER A 50 2.81 5.43 0.56
C SER A 50 1.53 6.25 0.74
N PHE A 51 0.41 5.65 0.41
CA PHE A 51 -0.91 6.20 0.64
C PHE A 51 -1.86 5.05 0.97
N ILE A 52 -2.87 5.36 1.78
CA ILE A 52 -4.02 4.49 2.00
C ILE A 52 -5.25 5.18 1.42
N PHE A 53 -6.24 4.40 1.00
CA PHE A 53 -7.46 4.94 0.43
C PHE A 53 -8.66 4.06 0.74
N SER A 54 -9.84 4.65 0.65
CA SER A 54 -11.11 3.94 0.76
C SER A 54 -12.13 4.45 -0.25
N PHE A 55 -13.00 3.54 -0.65
CA PHE A 55 -14.28 3.86 -1.26
C PHE A 55 -15.31 3.71 -0.14
N ASN A 56 -15.75 4.83 0.42
CA ASN A 56 -16.77 4.83 1.46
C ASN A 56 -18.12 4.61 0.77
N TYR A 57 -18.50 3.34 0.66
CA TYR A 57 -19.86 2.94 0.33
C TYR A 57 -20.69 3.02 1.61
N ASP A 58 -21.76 3.80 1.58
CA ASP A 58 -22.81 3.69 2.58
C ASP A 58 -23.89 2.77 2.00
N ASP A 59 -23.94 1.53 2.49
CA ASP A 59 -24.97 0.56 2.07
C ASP A 59 -26.40 1.01 2.43
N ASN A 60 -26.55 2.04 3.28
CA ASN A 60 -27.83 2.60 3.69
C ASN A 60 -28.19 3.90 2.95
N ASP A 61 -27.27 4.48 2.16
CA ASP A 61 -27.57 5.70 1.40
C ASP A 61 -28.24 5.35 0.07
N VAL A 62 -29.55 5.62 0.01
CA VAL A 62 -30.41 5.42 -1.17
C VAL A 62 -29.97 6.31 -2.35
N ASN A 63 -29.11 7.31 -2.11
CA ASN A 63 -28.43 8.09 -3.14
C ASN A 63 -27.10 7.43 -3.57
N VAL A 64 -27.21 6.26 -4.19
CA VAL A 64 -26.15 5.47 -4.87
C VAL A 64 -25.31 6.24 -5.93
N ASN A 65 -25.46 7.55 -6.06
CA ASN A 65 -24.86 8.36 -7.11
C ASN A 65 -23.55 9.04 -6.71
N GLU A 66 -23.15 9.05 -5.43
CA GLU A 66 -21.89 9.68 -5.02
C GLU A 66 -20.97 8.68 -4.29
N ILE A 67 -20.07 8.06 -5.05
CA ILE A 67 -18.98 7.27 -4.47
C ILE A 67 -18.06 8.24 -3.74
N LYS A 68 -18.05 8.18 -2.40
CA LYS A 68 -17.11 8.96 -1.59
C LYS A 68 -15.75 8.29 -1.62
N PHE A 69 -14.80 8.92 -2.31
CA PHE A 69 -13.42 8.48 -2.38
C PHE A 69 -12.54 9.28 -1.41
N THR A 70 -11.82 8.58 -0.53
CA THR A 70 -10.82 9.20 0.34
C THR A 70 -9.45 8.64 0.02
N LYS A 71 -8.51 9.52 -0.33
CA LYS A 71 -7.08 9.24 -0.36
C LYS A 71 -6.39 9.96 0.80
N SER A 72 -5.54 9.21 1.50
CA SER A 72 -4.76 9.68 2.63
C SER A 72 -3.30 9.42 2.37
N ASP A 73 -2.51 10.49 2.26
CA ASP A 73 -1.06 10.42 2.10
C ASP A 73 -0.36 10.35 3.47
N VAL A 74 0.87 9.87 3.50
CA VAL A 74 1.68 9.85 4.72
C VAL A 74 1.91 11.26 5.25
N LYS A 75 1.60 11.46 6.52
CA LYS A 75 1.89 12.68 7.31
C LYS A 75 3.23 12.57 8.03
N ASP A 76 3.51 11.41 8.65
CA ASP A 76 4.79 11.12 9.30
C ASP A 76 5.51 9.99 8.59
N SER A 77 6.54 10.34 7.83
CA SER A 77 7.31 9.38 7.04
C SER A 77 8.08 8.38 7.88
N ASN A 78 8.27 8.60 9.19
CA ASN A 78 8.87 7.58 10.07
C ASN A 78 7.97 6.35 10.25
N TYR A 79 6.68 6.49 9.96
CA TYR A 79 5.68 5.46 10.17
C TYR A 79 4.96 5.06 8.88
N GLY A 80 5.59 5.19 7.71
CA GLY A 80 4.95 4.91 6.43
C GLY A 80 4.36 3.50 6.35
N ILE A 81 5.22 2.48 6.36
CA ILE A 81 4.81 1.06 6.28
C ILE A 81 5.35 0.33 7.49
N GLY A 82 4.48 -0.40 8.21
CA GLY A 82 4.87 -1.20 9.36
C GLY A 82 5.58 -2.48 8.93
N LEU A 83 6.73 -2.74 9.54
CA LEU A 83 7.45 -4.00 9.47
C LEU A 83 7.11 -4.79 10.74
N LEU A 84 6.34 -5.87 10.56
CA LEU A 84 6.04 -6.79 11.66
C LEU A 84 6.91 -8.04 11.52
N VAL A 85 7.51 -8.44 12.63
CA VAL A 85 8.30 -9.67 12.77
C VAL A 85 7.44 -10.85 13.27
N SER A 86 6.14 -10.62 13.52
CA SER A 86 5.22 -11.65 14.04
C SER A 86 4.45 -12.37 12.93
N ASN A 87 4.19 -13.66 13.12
CA ASN A 87 3.46 -14.50 12.16
C ASN A 87 1.93 -14.31 12.16
N SER A 88 1.37 -13.48 13.06
CA SER A 88 -0.09 -13.34 13.28
C SER A 88 -0.67 -12.02 12.78
N THR A 89 0.06 -11.32 11.91
CA THR A 89 -0.37 -10.05 11.33
C THR A 89 -0.10 -10.01 9.83
N GLY A 90 -1.04 -9.39 9.11
CA GLY A 90 -0.87 -9.02 7.72
C GLY A 90 -0.20 -7.65 7.58
N PRO A 91 -0.45 -6.94 6.47
CA PRO A 91 0.11 -5.62 6.26
C PRO A 91 -0.28 -4.62 7.34
N ARG A 92 0.65 -3.71 7.62
CA ARG A 92 0.42 -2.56 8.48
C ARG A 92 0.86 -1.29 7.77
N PHE A 93 0.00 -0.28 7.80
CA PHE A 93 0.28 1.05 7.29
C PHE A 93 0.13 2.03 8.44
N GLY A 94 1.10 2.93 8.59
CA GLY A 94 1.00 3.94 9.63
C GLY A 94 1.23 3.39 11.02
N ASN A 95 1.32 4.26 12.01
CA ASN A 95 1.32 3.83 13.40
C ASN A 95 -0.11 3.50 13.87
N GLY A 96 -0.73 2.53 13.21
CA GLY A 96 -2.11 2.12 13.45
C GLY A 96 -3.14 2.66 12.48
N ASP A 97 -2.71 3.27 11.36
CA ASP A 97 -3.64 3.81 10.38
C ASP A 97 -4.43 2.71 9.65
N LEU A 98 -3.78 1.59 9.36
CA LEU A 98 -4.46 0.36 8.94
C LEU A 98 -3.64 -0.84 9.43
N ILE A 99 -4.27 -1.71 10.21
CA ILE A 99 -3.67 -2.95 10.72
C ILE A 99 -4.53 -4.12 10.30
N MET A 100 -3.95 -5.03 9.52
CA MET A 100 -4.49 -6.35 9.26
C MET A 100 -3.92 -7.29 10.33
N SER A 101 -4.72 -7.72 11.29
CA SER A 101 -4.25 -8.54 12.41
C SER A 101 -5.27 -9.62 12.74
N GLY A 102 -4.77 -10.71 13.33
CA GLY A 102 -5.58 -11.90 13.58
C GLY A 102 -5.03 -13.12 12.86
N ASN A 103 -5.60 -14.29 13.17
CA ASN A 103 -5.18 -15.55 12.58
C ASN A 103 -5.66 -15.71 11.14
N ASN A 104 -6.82 -15.14 10.82
CA ASN A 104 -7.42 -15.25 9.49
C ASN A 104 -8.09 -13.95 9.00
N PHE A 105 -8.01 -12.87 9.78
CA PHE A 105 -8.62 -11.55 9.53
C PHE A 105 -10.15 -11.55 9.40
N ARG A 106 -10.78 -12.71 9.30
CA ARG A 106 -12.18 -12.90 8.89
C ARG A 106 -13.11 -13.13 10.07
N THR A 107 -12.69 -13.90 11.06
CA THR A 107 -13.59 -14.32 12.15
C THR A 107 -13.27 -13.69 13.50
N ASP A 108 -12.05 -13.21 13.70
CA ASP A 108 -11.56 -12.74 15.00
C ASP A 108 -11.77 -11.24 15.25
N LYS A 109 -12.25 -10.48 14.24
CA LYS A 109 -12.45 -9.02 14.32
C LYS A 109 -11.24 -8.31 14.93
N MET A 110 -10.04 -8.66 14.50
CA MET A 110 -8.82 -8.08 15.06
C MET A 110 -8.27 -6.90 14.25
N CYS A 111 -8.69 -6.74 12.98
CA CYS A 111 -8.25 -5.64 12.13
C CYS A 111 -8.76 -4.29 12.65
N SER A 112 -7.99 -3.23 12.41
CA SER A 112 -8.32 -1.89 12.92
C SER A 112 -7.81 -0.79 12.01
N CYS A 113 -8.49 0.36 12.06
CA CYS A 113 -8.10 1.59 11.38
C CYS A 113 -8.19 2.75 12.37
N ASN A 114 -7.20 3.64 12.35
CA ASN A 114 -7.18 4.89 13.09
C ASN A 114 -6.57 5.98 12.20
N GLN A 115 -6.51 7.22 12.66
CA GLN A 115 -5.74 8.26 11.99
C GLN A 115 -4.58 8.69 12.89
N THR A 116 -3.34 8.32 12.53
CA THR A 116 -2.15 8.68 13.30
C THR A 116 -1.04 9.24 12.40
N SER A 117 -0.50 8.43 11.49
CA SER A 117 0.64 8.75 10.65
C SER A 117 0.27 9.11 9.22
N TYR A 118 -1.01 9.00 8.86
CA TYR A 118 -1.57 9.43 7.58
C TYR A 118 -2.48 10.65 7.76
N GLN A 119 -2.68 11.42 6.69
CA GLN A 119 -3.31 12.75 6.77
C GLN A 119 -4.80 12.72 7.12
N LYS A 120 -5.52 11.68 6.70
CA LYS A 120 -6.98 11.54 6.78
C LYS A 120 -7.38 10.13 7.25
N PRO A 121 -8.47 9.98 8.02
CA PRO A 121 -9.07 8.67 8.26
C PRO A 121 -9.62 8.11 6.94
N ILE A 122 -9.51 6.79 6.74
CA ILE A 122 -10.11 6.09 5.60
C ILE A 122 -11.38 5.31 5.97
N ILE A 123 -11.60 5.05 7.26
CA ILE A 123 -12.83 4.46 7.80
C ILE A 123 -13.34 5.42 8.87
N GLU A 124 -14.66 5.63 8.93
CA GLU A 124 -15.26 6.59 9.87
C GLU A 124 -15.32 6.06 11.30
N SER A 125 -15.40 4.74 11.47
CA SER A 125 -15.32 4.08 12.77
C SER A 125 -13.89 3.65 13.12
N ASN A 126 -13.54 3.74 14.40
CA ASN A 126 -12.31 3.15 14.97
C ASN A 126 -12.57 1.74 15.53
N ASP A 127 -13.77 1.19 15.32
CA ASP A 127 -14.09 -0.17 15.75
C ASP A 127 -13.23 -1.19 15.00
N LYS A 128 -12.95 -2.30 15.67
CA LYS A 128 -12.30 -3.41 15.01
C LYS A 128 -13.25 -4.08 14.02
N PHE A 129 -12.69 -4.55 12.92
CA PHE A 129 -13.45 -5.16 11.84
C PHE A 129 -12.85 -6.50 11.40
N SER A 130 -13.67 -7.25 10.65
CA SER A 130 -13.26 -8.44 9.91
C SER A 130 -13.13 -8.09 8.43
N VAL A 131 -12.34 -8.89 7.72
CA VAL A 131 -12.11 -8.75 6.28
C VAL A 131 -12.60 -10.00 5.57
N ASP A 132 -13.47 -9.82 4.58
CA ASP A 132 -14.01 -10.92 3.78
C ASP A 132 -13.00 -11.43 2.76
N GLU A 133 -12.34 -10.51 2.05
CA GLU A 133 -11.35 -10.80 1.01
C GLU A 133 -10.17 -9.81 1.07
N TYR A 134 -8.97 -10.29 0.76
CA TYR A 134 -7.74 -9.49 0.76
C TYR A 134 -6.83 -9.91 -0.40
N GLU A 135 -6.46 -8.93 -1.24
CA GLU A 135 -5.69 -9.16 -2.45
C GLU A 135 -4.42 -8.29 -2.47
N VAL A 136 -3.33 -8.82 -3.06
CA VAL A 136 -2.05 -8.10 -3.22
C VAL A 136 -1.67 -8.06 -4.69
N PHE A 137 -1.41 -6.85 -5.18
CA PHE A 137 -0.99 -6.63 -6.56
C PHE A 137 0.40 -6.01 -6.62
N GLN A 138 1.21 -6.50 -7.55
CA GLN A 138 2.50 -5.89 -7.90
C GLN A 138 2.40 -5.29 -9.31
N ILE A 139 2.75 -4.01 -9.43
CA ILE A 139 2.82 -3.34 -10.73
C ILE A 139 4.20 -3.64 -11.34
N ILE A 140 4.21 -4.24 -12.54
CA ILE A 140 5.42 -4.55 -13.29
C ILE A 140 5.46 -3.67 -14.54
N SER A 141 6.53 -2.90 -14.69
CA SER A 141 6.78 -2.09 -15.90
C SER A 141 6.90 -3.01 -17.12
N LYS A 142 6.26 -2.64 -18.24
CA LYS A 142 6.52 -3.35 -19.51
C LYS A 142 7.99 -3.16 -19.88
N PRO A 143 8.76 -4.25 -20.11
CA PRO A 143 10.14 -4.12 -20.56
C PRO A 143 10.16 -3.40 -21.90
N ILE A 144 11.01 -2.38 -22.02
CA ILE A 144 11.27 -1.71 -23.29
C ILE A 144 12.10 -2.68 -24.14
N ILE A 145 11.46 -3.45 -25.01
CA ILE A 145 12.16 -4.21 -26.04
C ILE A 145 12.66 -3.20 -27.07
N ARG A 146 13.94 -2.82 -26.99
CA ARG A 146 14.58 -2.08 -28.10
C ARG A 146 14.57 -2.99 -29.32
N LYS A 147 13.99 -2.54 -30.43
CA LYS A 147 14.10 -3.26 -31.71
C LYS A 147 15.59 -3.54 -31.98
N PRO A 148 15.97 -4.77 -32.39
CA PRO A 148 17.35 -5.06 -32.71
C PRO A 148 17.83 -4.09 -33.79
N PHE A 149 18.98 -3.47 -33.54
CA PHE A 149 19.66 -2.63 -34.52
C PHE A 149 20.15 -3.55 -35.62
N ILE A 150 19.48 -3.55 -36.78
CA ILE A 150 19.93 -4.31 -37.94
C ILE A 150 21.07 -3.50 -38.57
N LEU A 151 22.30 -3.96 -38.40
CA LEU A 151 23.42 -3.47 -39.21
C LEU A 151 23.27 -4.10 -40.60
N THR A 152 22.85 -3.31 -41.58
CA THR A 152 23.05 -3.65 -43.00
C THR A 152 24.46 -3.23 -43.38
N ASN A 153 25.30 -4.20 -43.74
CA ASN A 153 26.60 -3.92 -44.35
C ASN A 153 26.35 -3.43 -45.79
N ASN A 154 26.82 -2.22 -46.10
CA ASN A 154 26.92 -1.70 -47.46
C ASN A 154 28.15 -2.26 -48.16
#